data_AF-A0A818WB02-F1
#
_entry.id   AF-A0A818WB02-F1
#
_cell.length_a   1.000
_cell.length_b   1.000
_cell.length_c   1.000
_cell.angle_alpha   90.00
_cell.angle_beta   90.00
_cell.angle_gamma   90.00
#
_symmetry.space_group_name_H-M   'P 1'
#
loop_
_entity.id
_entity.type
_entity.pdbx_description
1 polymer ?
#
loop_
_entity_poly.entity_id
_entity_poly.type
_entity_poly.pdbx_seq_one_letter_code
_entity_poly.pdbx_strand_id
1 'polypeptide(L)'
;MASPGETIIFRDRVDAGRRLAAHSELQRVKSLSPDEKDSHLVNSLPRGGTVVGDEVAKLLGITHDLVFPRKIPCPGDVQESKNKQIEEARRRKQVYRGKRQPLNDLSGKTVILVDDGLATGIVLNIQQTM
;
A
#
# COMPACT_ATOMS: atom_id res chain seq x y z
N MET A 1 12.07 21.47 -6.60
CA MET A 1 11.94 20.77 -5.32
C MET A 1 11.31 21.75 -4.34
N ALA A 2 10.19 21.38 -3.72
CA ALA A 2 9.51 22.26 -2.75
C ALA A 2 10.41 22.47 -1.53
N SER A 3 10.39 23.69 -0.99
CA SER A 3 11.19 24.09 0.16
C SER A 3 10.63 23.49 1.47
N PRO A 4 11.46 23.26 2.52
CA PRO A 4 10.97 22.70 3.79
C PRO A 4 9.92 23.63 4.40
N GLY A 5 8.66 23.17 4.47
CA GLY A 5 7.52 23.96 4.96
C GLY A 5 6.49 24.36 3.89
N GLU A 6 6.75 24.08 2.62
CA GLU A 6 5.74 24.25 1.57
C GLU A 6 4.65 23.18 1.72
N THR A 7 3.43 23.62 2.01
CA THR A 7 2.28 22.71 2.11
C THR A 7 1.97 22.18 0.72
N ILE A 8 2.33 20.93 0.45
CA ILE A 8 1.99 20.27 -0.81
C ILE A 8 0.50 19.90 -0.76
N ILE A 9 -0.31 20.67 -1.48
CA ILE A 9 -1.72 20.35 -1.69
C ILE A 9 -1.83 19.52 -2.99
N PHE A 10 -2.36 18.31 -2.85
CA PHE A 10 -2.76 17.46 -3.98
C PHE A 10 -4.20 17.77 -4.36
N ARG A 11 -4.52 17.74 -5.65
CA ARG A 11 -5.89 17.94 -6.14
C ARG A 11 -6.81 16.81 -5.70
N ASP A 12 -6.32 15.58 -5.82
CA ASP A 12 -7.00 14.34 -5.46
C ASP A 12 -5.96 13.21 -5.29
N ARG A 13 -6.43 11.99 -5.00
CA ARG A 13 -5.56 10.81 -4.82
C ARG A 13 -4.82 10.41 -6.11
N VAL A 14 -5.40 10.69 -7.28
CA VAL A 14 -4.79 10.37 -8.57
C VAL A 14 -3.63 11.33 -8.84
N ASP A 15 -3.81 12.62 -8.58
CA ASP A 15 -2.75 13.63 -8.62
C ASP A 15 -1.62 13.28 -7.63
N ALA A 16 -1.95 12.85 -6.41
CA ALA A 16 -0.96 12.36 -5.45
C ALA A 16 -0.16 11.17 -6.01
N GLY A 17 -0.84 10.18 -6.63
CA GLY A 17 -0.20 9.02 -7.25
C GLY A 17 0.72 9.39 -8.42
N ARG A 18 0.30 10.33 -9.28
CA ARG A 18 1.14 10.82 -10.40
C ARG A 18 2.40 11.50 -9.90
N ARG A 19 2.28 12.38 -8.91
CA ARG A 19 3.42 13.09 -8.31
C ARG A 19 4.36 12.13 -7.58
N LEU A 20 3.80 11.14 -6.89
CA LEU A 20 4.58 10.08 -6.25
C LEU A 20 5.36 9.28 -7.29
N ALA A 21 4.71 8.79 -8.35
CA ALA A 21 5.36 8.06 -9.42
C ALA A 21 6.46 8.87 -10.12
N ALA A 22 6.29 10.20 -10.24
CA ALA A 22 7.29 11.10 -10.82
C ALA A 22 8.55 11.30 -9.96
N HIS A 23 8.56 10.83 -8.71
CA HIS A 23 9.73 10.93 -7.83
C HIS A 23 10.92 10.11 -8.39
N SER A 24 12.14 10.66 -8.30
CA SER A 24 13.35 10.08 -8.92
C SER A 24 13.60 8.63 -8.54
N GLU A 25 13.39 8.29 -7.27
CA GLU A 25 13.54 6.92 -6.75
C GLU A 25 12.59 5.93 -7.44
N LEU A 26 11.35 6.34 -7.71
CA LEU A 26 10.38 5.48 -8.39
C LEU A 26 10.58 5.46 -9.91
N GLN A 27 11.09 6.54 -10.50
CA GLN A 27 11.39 6.58 -11.94
C GLN A 27 12.43 5.53 -12.35
N ARG A 28 13.34 5.13 -11.45
CA ARG A 28 14.27 4.02 -11.71
C ARG A 28 13.56 2.71 -12.04
N VAL A 29 12.44 2.43 -11.36
CA VAL A 29 11.62 1.22 -11.58
C VAL A 29 10.99 1.22 -12.97
N LYS A 30 10.66 2.39 -13.51
CA LYS A 30 10.04 2.50 -14.84
C LYS A 30 10.99 2.04 -15.97
N SER A 31 12.29 2.25 -15.79
CA SER A 31 13.35 1.92 -16.76
C SER A 31 13.83 0.46 -16.69
N LEU A 32 13.33 -0.33 -15.75
CA LEU A 32 13.67 -1.75 -15.62
C LEU A 32 13.18 -2.57 -16.82
N SER A 33 13.87 -3.67 -17.10
CA SER A 33 13.40 -4.68 -18.05
C SER A 33 12.11 -5.37 -17.56
N PRO A 34 11.34 -6.03 -18.45
CA PRO A 34 10.13 -6.74 -18.05
C PRO A 34 10.36 -7.78 -16.93
N ASP A 35 11.44 -8.56 -17.01
CA ASP A 35 11.77 -9.58 -16.00
C ASP A 35 12.10 -8.95 -14.64
N GLU A 36 12.80 -7.82 -14.64
CA GLU A 36 13.09 -7.07 -13.42
C GLU A 36 11.80 -6.47 -12.83
N LYS A 37 10.87 -6.00 -13.66
CA LYS A 37 9.58 -5.48 -13.19
C LYS A 37 8.72 -6.54 -12.49
N ASP A 38 8.84 -7.82 -12.88
CA ASP A 38 8.15 -8.92 -12.19
C ASP A 38 8.67 -9.17 -10.76
N SER A 39 9.87 -8.69 -10.44
CA SER A 39 10.40 -8.67 -9.08
C SER A 39 9.98 -7.42 -8.26
N HIS A 40 9.20 -6.51 -8.85
CA HIS A 40 8.71 -5.30 -8.20
C HIS A 40 7.18 -5.30 -8.12
N LEU A 41 6.63 -4.81 -7.01
CA LEU A 41 5.19 -4.62 -6.88
C LEU A 41 4.83 -3.43 -6.01
N VAL A 42 3.65 -2.86 -6.27
CA VAL A 42 2.97 -1.95 -5.36
C VAL A 42 2.02 -2.76 -4.50
N ASN A 43 2.14 -2.60 -3.18
CA ASN A 43 1.14 -3.05 -2.23
C ASN A 43 0.42 -1.83 -1.66
N SER A 44 -0.89 -1.74 -1.82
CA SER A 44 -1.66 -0.62 -1.30
C SER A 44 -2.48 -0.99 -0.08
N LEU A 45 -2.60 -0.03 0.83
CA LEU A 45 -3.46 -0.09 2.00
C LEU A 45 -4.88 0.37 1.61
N PRO A 46 -5.91 -0.49 1.74
CA PRO A 46 -7.28 -0.07 1.50
C PRO A 46 -7.78 0.92 2.56
N ARG A 47 -8.60 1.92 2.22
CA ARG A 47 -9.24 2.13 0.90
C ARG A 47 -8.54 3.18 0.04
N GLY A 48 -8.10 4.26 0.67
CA GLY A 48 -7.65 5.43 -0.07
C GLY A 48 -6.29 5.23 -0.71
N GLY A 49 -5.36 4.56 0.00
CA GLY A 49 -4.08 4.12 -0.55
C GLY A 49 -4.20 3.30 -1.83
N THR A 50 -5.30 2.55 -2.02
CA THR A 50 -5.58 1.80 -3.25
C THR A 50 -5.61 2.68 -4.49
N VAL A 51 -6.22 3.87 -4.43
CA VAL A 51 -6.31 4.76 -5.61
C VAL A 51 -4.93 5.32 -5.97
N VAL A 52 -4.16 5.70 -4.94
CA VAL A 52 -2.81 6.24 -5.12
C VAL A 52 -1.90 5.16 -5.69
N GLY A 53 -1.87 3.97 -5.10
CA GLY A 53 -0.99 2.90 -5.53
C GLY A 53 -1.37 2.28 -6.87
N ASP A 54 -2.66 2.28 -7.25
CA ASP A 54 -3.08 1.89 -8.59
C ASP A 54 -2.52 2.81 -9.67
N GLU A 55 -2.55 4.14 -9.43
CA GLU A 55 -1.97 5.11 -10.36
C GLU A 55 -0.44 4.95 -10.44
N VAL A 56 0.22 4.73 -9.30
CA VAL A 56 1.68 4.47 -9.27
C VAL A 56 2.04 3.21 -10.05
N ALA A 57 1.36 2.09 -9.80
CA ALA A 57 1.63 0.82 -10.47
C ALA A 57 1.45 0.91 -11.99
N LYS A 58 0.39 1.58 -12.44
CA LYS A 58 0.14 1.85 -13.87
C LYS A 58 1.27 2.64 -14.52
N LEU A 59 1.76 3.69 -13.86
CA LEU A 59 2.79 4.57 -14.41
C LEU A 59 4.18 3.91 -14.43
N LEU A 60 4.47 3.04 -13.46
CA LEU A 60 5.71 2.28 -13.39
C LEU A 60 5.68 1.01 -14.24
N GLY A 61 4.48 0.50 -14.54
CA GLY A 61 4.26 -0.74 -15.28
C GLY A 61 4.60 -1.98 -14.44
N ILE A 62 4.29 -1.95 -13.14
CA ILE A 62 4.54 -3.07 -12.21
C ILE A 62 3.23 -3.58 -11.63
N THR A 63 3.26 -4.78 -11.04
CA THR A 63 2.07 -5.40 -10.46
C THR A 63 1.54 -4.60 -9.26
N HIS A 64 0.22 -4.48 -9.15
CA HIS A 64 -0.48 -3.90 -8.00
C HIS A 64 -1.26 -4.97 -7.25
N ASP A 65 -1.03 -5.10 -5.94
CA ASP A 65 -1.85 -5.90 -5.03
C ASP A 65 -2.21 -5.10 -3.76
N LEU A 66 -3.08 -5.67 -2.94
CA LEU A 66 -3.61 -5.04 -1.74
C LEU A 66 -3.09 -5.77 -0.50
N VAL A 67 -2.59 -5.00 0.46
CA VAL A 67 -2.22 -5.50 1.78
C VAL A 67 -3.27 -5.09 2.80
N PHE A 68 -3.70 -6.05 3.61
CA PHE A 68 -4.70 -5.84 4.65
C PHE A 68 -4.00 -5.85 6.01
N PRO A 69 -3.67 -4.69 6.57
CA PRO A 69 -3.00 -4.62 7.84
C PRO A 69 -3.96 -5.09 8.93
N ARG A 70 -3.41 -5.66 10.00
CA ARG A 70 -4.15 -5.93 11.23
C ARG A 70 -3.61 -5.00 12.32
N LYS A 71 -4.51 -4.44 13.11
CA LYS A 71 -4.11 -3.69 14.29
C LYS A 71 -3.42 -4.64 15.27
N ILE A 72 -2.33 -4.18 15.86
CA ILE A 72 -1.73 -4.83 17.02
C ILE A 72 -2.70 -4.58 18.20
N PRO A 73 -3.20 -5.64 18.86
CA PRO A 73 -4.14 -5.48 19.95
C PRO A 73 -3.47 -4.83 21.17
N CYS A 74 -4.21 -3.97 21.87
CA CYS A 74 -3.77 -3.39 23.12
C CYS A 74 -3.98 -4.40 24.27
N PRO A 75 -3.08 -4.48 25.27
CA PRO A 75 -3.36 -5.20 26.50
C PRO A 75 -4.66 -4.72 27.14
N GLY A 76 -5.60 -5.63 27.42
CA GLY A 76 -6.92 -5.30 27.97
C GLY A 76 -8.05 -5.12 26.95
N ASP A 77 -7.78 -5.28 25.64
CA ASP A 77 -8.84 -5.22 24.62
C ASP A 77 -9.93 -6.28 24.85
N VAL A 78 -11.18 -5.82 24.95
CA VAL A 78 -12.38 -6.65 25.15
C VAL A 78 -12.58 -7.60 23.96
N GLN A 79 -12.88 -8.87 24.24
CA GLN A 79 -13.03 -9.93 23.23
C GLN A 79 -14.06 -9.59 22.14
N GLU A 80 -15.14 -8.90 22.50
CA GLU A 80 -16.17 -8.47 21.57
C GLU A 80 -15.65 -7.45 20.52
N SER A 81 -14.85 -6.47 20.97
CA SER A 81 -14.22 -5.48 20.09
C SER A 81 -13.21 -6.13 19.14
N LYS A 82 -12.54 -7.21 19.57
CA LYS A 82 -11.66 -8.01 18.69
C LYS A 82 -12.47 -8.74 17.62
N ASN A 83 -13.56 -9.40 18.00
CA ASN A 83 -14.40 -10.16 17.08
C ASN A 83 -14.99 -9.27 15.98
N LYS A 84 -15.53 -8.09 16.34
CA LYS A 84 -16.06 -7.11 15.37
C LYS A 84 -14.99 -6.64 14.37
N GLN A 85 -13.76 -6.42 14.82
CA GLN A 85 -12.65 -6.00 13.96
C GLN A 85 -12.20 -7.12 13.02
N ILE A 86 -12.14 -8.36 13.49
CA ILE A 86 -11.81 -9.54 12.68
C ILE A 86 -12.85 -9.73 11.59
N GLU A 87 -14.14 -9.61 11.92
CA GLU A 87 -15.23 -9.76 10.97
C GLU A 87 -15.22 -8.66 9.90
N GLU A 88 -15.06 -7.39 10.31
CA GLU A 88 -14.94 -6.28 9.35
C GLU A 88 -13.70 -6.42 8.48
N ALA A 89 -12.56 -6.88 9.02
CA ALA A 89 -11.36 -7.14 8.23
C ALA A 89 -11.58 -8.25 7.19
N ARG A 90 -12.26 -9.35 7.57
CA ARG A 90 -12.64 -10.43 6.64
C ARG A 90 -13.56 -9.90 5.54
N ARG A 91 -14.59 -9.13 5.90
CA ARG A 91 -15.53 -8.53 4.95
C ARG A 91 -14.81 -7.61 3.96
N ARG A 92 -13.93 -6.73 4.43
CA ARG A 92 -13.13 -5.84 3.57
C ARG A 92 -12.23 -6.63 2.63
N LYS A 93 -11.52 -7.64 3.15
CA LYS A 93 -10.67 -8.50 2.31
C LYS A 93 -11.50 -9.13 1.18
N GLN A 94 -12.69 -9.63 1.47
CA GLN A 94 -13.57 -10.20 0.46
C GLN A 94 -14.05 -9.18 -0.57
N VAL A 95 -14.46 -7.98 -0.14
CA VAL A 95 -14.92 -6.91 -1.06
C VAL A 95 -13.80 -6.43 -1.98
N TYR A 96 -12.63 -6.11 -1.43
CA TYR A 96 -11.53 -5.52 -2.21
C TYR A 96 -10.81 -6.53 -3.10
N ARG A 97 -10.75 -7.79 -2.65
CA ARG A 97 -9.95 -8.82 -3.31
C ARG A 97 -10.79 -9.73 -4.20
N GLY A 98 -12.08 -9.84 -3.92
CA GLY A 98 -13.00 -10.71 -4.64
C GLY A 98 -12.50 -12.15 -4.65
N LYS A 99 -12.34 -12.71 -5.85
CA LYS A 99 -11.83 -14.08 -6.08
C LYS A 99 -10.32 -14.15 -6.34
N ARG A 100 -9.59 -13.03 -6.38
CA ARG A 100 -8.14 -13.04 -6.64
C ARG A 100 -7.41 -13.67 -5.45
N GLN A 101 -6.34 -14.43 -5.72
CA GLN A 101 -5.46 -15.03 -4.70
C GLN A 101 -4.29 -14.11 -4.32
N PRO A 102 -3.77 -14.16 -3.07
CA PRO A 102 -2.67 -13.30 -2.64
C PRO A 102 -1.45 -13.55 -3.50
N LEU A 103 -0.67 -12.50 -3.77
CA LEU A 103 0.73 -12.73 -4.14
C LEU A 103 1.38 -13.36 -2.90
N ASN A 104 1.42 -14.70 -2.92
CA ASN A 104 1.73 -15.50 -1.73
C ASN A 104 3.23 -15.47 -1.38
N ASP A 105 4.08 -15.07 -2.32
CA ASP A 105 5.52 -14.97 -2.11
C ASP A 105 6.05 -13.58 -2.49
N LEU A 106 6.55 -12.87 -1.48
CA LEU A 106 7.23 -11.59 -1.60
C LEU A 106 8.75 -11.72 -1.44
N SER A 107 9.26 -12.95 -1.26
CA SER A 107 10.68 -13.20 -1.04
C SER A 107 11.49 -12.73 -2.25
N GLY A 108 12.54 -11.95 -1.98
CA GLY A 108 13.38 -11.38 -3.03
C GLY A 108 12.71 -10.31 -3.89
N LYS A 109 11.48 -9.89 -3.58
CA LYS A 109 10.78 -8.82 -4.32
C LYS A 109 10.96 -7.46 -3.65
N THR A 110 11.07 -6.43 -4.47
CA THR A 110 11.01 -5.03 -4.01
C THR A 110 9.55 -4.60 -3.91
N VAL A 111 9.10 -4.29 -2.70
CA VAL A 111 7.70 -3.89 -2.42
C VAL A 111 7.62 -2.40 -2.14
N ILE A 112 6.82 -1.69 -2.93
CA ILE A 112 6.45 -0.30 -2.67
C ILE A 112 5.12 -0.31 -1.91
N LEU A 113 5.15 0.04 -0.63
CA LEU A 113 3.94 0.13 0.19
C LEU A 113 3.32 1.53 0.08
N VAL A 114 2.04 1.61 -0.28
CA VAL A 114 1.34 2.88 -0.53
C VAL A 114 0.13 3.05 0.39
N ASP A 115 0.05 4.23 1.01
CA ASP A 115 -1.10 4.73 1.76
C ASP A 115 -1.48 6.13 1.25
N ASP A 116 -2.73 6.57 1.43
CA ASP A 116 -3.16 7.92 1.02
C ASP A 116 -2.89 9.01 2.07
N GLY A 117 -2.44 8.63 3.26
CA GLY A 117 -1.88 9.56 4.24
C GLY A 117 -1.62 8.91 5.60
N LEU A 118 -0.48 9.23 6.21
CA LEU A 118 -0.17 8.82 7.59
C LEU A 118 -0.62 9.93 8.56
N ALA A 119 -1.86 9.81 9.05
CA ALA A 119 -2.50 10.86 9.86
C ALA A 119 -1.87 11.07 11.26
N THR A 120 -1.22 10.04 11.80
CA THR A 120 -0.53 10.03 13.09
C THR A 120 0.62 9.05 12.97
N GLY A 121 1.77 9.31 13.61
CA GLY A 121 3.00 8.50 13.57
C GLY A 121 2.88 7.09 14.16
N ILE A 122 1.82 6.35 13.81
CA ILE A 122 1.72 4.92 13.97
C ILE A 122 2.82 4.32 13.11
N VAL A 123 3.84 3.81 13.79
CA VAL A 123 4.87 3.00 13.15
C VAL A 123 4.19 1.76 12.60
N LEU A 124 4.24 1.59 11.28
CA LEU A 124 3.81 0.35 10.67
C LEU A 124 4.85 -0.73 11.00
N ASN A 125 4.47 -1.68 11.85
CA ASN A 125 5.29 -2.86 12.08
C ASN A 125 4.98 -3.91 11.01
N ILE A 126 5.97 -4.21 10.17
CA ILE A 126 5.88 -5.27 9.17
C ILE A 126 6.40 -6.56 9.82
N GLN A 127 5.48 -7.41 10.29
CA GLN A 127 5.86 -8.74 10.74
C GLN A 127 5.92 -9.67 9.52
N GLN A 128 7.13 -9.99 9.06
CA GLN A 128 7.35 -11.11 8.14
C GLN A 128 7.19 -12.40 8.93
N THR A 129 6.23 -13.24 8.53
CA THR A 129 6.15 -14.62 9.05
C THR A 129 6.98 -15.47 8.11
N MET A 130 8.07 -16.05 8.62
CA MET A 130 8.90 -17.04 7.92
C MET A 130 8.10 -18.31 7.63
#